data_AF-A0A379UT07-F1
#
_entry.id   AF-A0A379UT07-F1
#
_cell.length_a   1.000
_cell.length_b   1.000
_cell.length_c   1.000
_cell.angle_alpha   90.00
_cell.angle_beta   90.00
_cell.angle_gamma   90.00
#
_symmetry.space_group_name_H-M   'P 1'
#
loop_
_entity.id
_entity.type
_entity.pdbx_description
1 polymer ?
#
loop_
_entity_poly.entity_id
_entity_poly.type
_entity_poly.pdbx_seq_one_letter_code
_entity_poly.pdbx_strand_id
1 'polypeptide(L)' 'MNAWLPLDTHSQATAFTLAKSGWLVREGEAFGVSAPSHGLRITLSTLNDSEINTLAADIHQALNR' A
#
# COMPACT_ATOMS: atom_id res chain seq x y z
N MET A 1 -1.54 -4.39 13.68
CA MET A 1 -0.40 -3.50 13.42
C MET A 1 -0.58 -2.89 12.05
N ASN A 2 -0.37 -1.58 11.90
CA ASN A 2 -0.49 -0.89 10.62
C ASN A 2 0.89 -0.39 10.18
N ALA A 3 1.20 -0.53 8.90
CA ALA A 3 2.38 0.03 8.27
C ALA A 3 1.98 1.19 7.34
N TRP A 4 2.87 2.17 7.23
CA TRP A 4 2.76 3.26 6.28
C TRP A 4 3.84 3.12 5.22
N LEU A 5 3.44 3.11 3.95
CA LEU A 5 4.34 3.09 2.81
C LEU A 5 4.25 4.44 2.10
N PRO A 6 5.26 5.32 2.19
CA PRO A 6 5.28 6.57 1.45
C PRO A 6 5.41 6.31 -0.06
N LEU A 7 4.76 7.16 -0.87
CA LEU A 7 4.83 7.11 -2.32
C LEU A 7 5.20 8.48 -2.87
N ASP A 8 5.95 8.53 -3.97
CA ASP A 8 6.29 9.79 -4.64
C ASP A 8 5.13 10.32 -5.51
N THR A 9 4.14 9.47 -5.80
CA THR A 9 2.99 9.75 -6.66
C THR A 9 1.66 9.39 -5.99
N HIS A 10 0.54 9.69 -6.65
CA HIS A 10 -0.80 9.39 -6.14
C HIS A 10 -0.98 7.88 -5.88
N SER A 11 -1.53 7.55 -4.71
CA SER A 11 -1.60 6.18 -4.22
C SER A 11 -2.64 5.32 -4.93
N GLN A 12 -3.60 5.93 -5.63
CA GLN A 12 -4.71 5.24 -6.31
C GLN A 12 -4.23 4.17 -7.30
N ALA A 13 -3.23 4.47 -8.14
CA ALA A 13 -2.74 3.52 -9.14
C ALA A 13 -2.10 2.28 -8.49
N THR A 14 -1.30 2.51 -7.44
CA THR A 14 -0.66 1.46 -6.65
C THR A 14 -1.69 0.67 -5.85
N ALA A 15 -2.66 1.34 -5.21
CA ALA A 15 -3.75 0.71 -4.47
C ALA A 15 -4.59 -0.21 -5.37
N PHE A 16 -4.92 0.26 -6.58
CA PHE A 16 -5.68 -0.52 -7.55
C PHE A 16 -4.90 -1.74 -8.06
N THR A 17 -3.60 -1.59 -8.28
CA THR A 17 -2.73 -2.71 -8.69
C THR A 17 -2.64 -3.76 -7.59
N LEU A 18 -2.45 -3.34 -6.32
CA LEU A 18 -2.43 -4.24 -5.18
C LEU A 18 -3.78 -4.93 -4.96
N ALA A 19 -4.91 -4.23 -5.18
CA ALA A 19 -6.23 -4.83 -5.12
C ALA A 19 -6.44 -5.95 -6.16
N LYS A 20 -5.87 -5.80 -7.36
CA LYS A 20 -5.87 -6.87 -8.38
C LYS A 20 -5.04 -8.09 -7.97
N SER A 21 -4.00 -7.89 -7.17
CA SER A 21 -3.22 -8.97 -6.55
C SER A 21 -3.87 -9.56 -5.28
N GLY A 22 -5.05 -9.07 -4.88
CA GLY A 22 -5.80 -9.58 -3.73
C GLY A 22 -5.56 -8.84 -2.40
N TRP A 23 -4.80 -7.75 -2.42
CA TRP A 23 -4.48 -6.98 -1.21
C TRP A 23 -5.46 -5.84 -0.96
N LEU A 24 -5.97 -5.77 0.26
CA LEU A 24 -6.75 -4.62 0.72
C LEU A 24 -5.84 -3.58 1.37
N VAL A 25 -5.56 -2.49 0.66
CA VAL A 25 -4.82 -1.33 1.15
C VAL A 25 -5.71 -0.09 1.17
N ARG A 26 -5.34 0.92 1.96
CA ARG A 26 -6.03 2.22 1.97
C ARG A 26 -5.15 3.32 1.43
N GLU A 27 -5.72 4.12 0.53
CA GLU A 27 -5.12 5.33 -0.01
C GLU A 27 -4.78 6.33 1.10
N GLY A 28 -3.60 6.92 1.00
CA GLY A 28 -3.00 7.80 1.99
C GLY A 28 -3.55 9.23 1.96
N GLU A 29 -4.14 9.63 0.84
CA GLU A 29 -4.56 10.99 0.54
C GLU A 29 -5.59 11.49 1.56
N ALA A 30 -6.44 10.60 2.08
CA ALA A 30 -7.42 10.91 3.12
C ALA A 30 -6.80 11.27 4.49
N PHE A 31 -5.50 11.02 4.69
CA PHE A 31 -4.77 11.31 5.93
C PHE A 31 -3.92 12.58 5.86
N GLY A 32 -3.89 13.26 4.70
CA GLY A 32 -3.18 14.54 4.55
C GLY A 32 -3.88 15.67 5.32
N VAL A 33 -3.16 16.33 6.23
CA VAL A 33 -3.69 17.46 7.02
C VAL A 33 -3.45 18.80 6.32
N SER A 34 -2.27 19.00 5.71
CA SER A 34 -1.89 20.27 5.07
C SER A 34 -1.54 20.15 3.58
N ALA A 35 -1.23 18.94 3.12
CA ALA A 35 -1.01 18.57 1.72
C ALA A 35 -1.41 17.09 1.55
N PRO A 36 -1.73 16.62 0.33
CA PRO A 36 -2.00 15.20 0.10
C PRO A 36 -0.86 14.33 0.64
N SER A 37 -1.18 13.39 1.52
CA SER A 37 -0.19 12.43 2.00
C SER A 37 -0.12 11.29 0.98
N HIS A 38 0.84 11.37 0.07
CA HIS A 38 1.09 10.31 -0.90
C HIS A 38 1.66 9.09 -0.18
N GLY A 39 0.84 8.05 -0.05
CA GLY A 39 1.23 6.83 0.62
C GLY A 39 0.11 5.81 0.72
N LEU A 40 0.44 4.63 1.25
CA LEU A 40 -0.52 3.56 1.49
C LEU A 40 -0.50 3.19 2.97
N ARG A 41 -1.70 3.03 3.53
CA ARG A 41 -1.88 2.40 4.84
C ARG A 41 -2.20 0.93 4.66
N ILE A 42 -1.38 0.09 5.29
CA ILE A 42 -1.44 -1.37 5.16
C ILE A 42 -1.70 -1.96 6.54
N THR A 43 -2.69 -2.85 6.65
CA THR A 43 -2.96 -3.60 7.89
C THR A 43 -2.21 -4.92 7.84
N LEU A 44 -1.26 -5.12 8.75
CA LEU A 44 -0.42 -6.33 8.80
C LEU A 44 -0.88 -7.34 9.88
N SER A 45 -1.78 -6.95 10.79
CA SER A 45 -2.16 -7.79 11.95
C SER A 45 -2.79 -9.14 11.63
N THR A 46 -3.29 -9.31 10.41
CA THR A 46 -3.94 -10.55 9.97
C THR A 46 -3.05 -11.40 9.07
N LEU A 47 -1.83 -10.92 8.77
CA LEU A 47 -0.94 -11.57 7.82
C LEU A 47 0.10 -12.42 8.55
N ASN A 48 0.39 -13.59 8.00
CA ASN A 48 1.52 -14.43 8.39
C ASN A 48 2.80 -14.06 7.60
N ASP A 49 3.94 -14.63 7.99
CA ASP A 49 5.24 -14.32 7.38
C ASP A 49 5.29 -14.60 5.87
N SER A 50 4.62 -15.66 5.39
CA SER A 50 4.55 -15.93 3.95
C SER A 50 3.73 -14.88 3.22
N GLU A 51 2.60 -14.45 3.79
CA GLU A 51 1.76 -13.40 3.22
C GLU A 51 2.48 -12.05 3.21
N ILE A 52 3.27 -11.75 4.24
CA ILE A 52 4.11 -10.54 4.30
C ILE A 52 5.13 -10.53 3.17
N ASN A 53 5.78 -11.67 2.89
CA ASN A 53 6.74 -11.78 1.79
C ASN A 53 6.06 -11.60 0.41
N THR A 54 4.90 -12.22 0.20
CA THR A 54 4.12 -12.04 -1.04
C THR A 54 3.69 -10.58 -1.20
N LEU A 55 3.19 -9.96 -0.14
CA LEU A 55 2.80 -8.55 -0.14
C LEU A 55 3.99 -7.64 -0.50
N ALA A 56 5.17 -7.90 0.06
CA ALA A 56 6.37 -7.11 -0.24
C ALA A 56 6.77 -7.24 -1.73
N ALA A 57 6.67 -8.44 -2.30
CA ALA A 57 6.95 -8.68 -3.72
C ALA A 57 5.93 -7.97 -4.62
N ASP A 58 4.64 -8.04 -4.29
CA ASP A 58 3.57 -7.38 -5.05
C ASP A 58 3.66 -5.86 -4.97
N ILE A 59 4.02 -5.30 -3.81
CA ILE A 59 4.33 -3.87 -3.66
C ILE A 59 5.48 -3.49 -4.58
N HIS A 60 6.58 -4.24 -4.54
CA HIS A 60 7.73 -3.96 -5.40
C HIS A 60 7.36 -4.02 -6.89
N GLN A 61 6.54 -4.98 -7.31
CA GLN A 61 6.06 -5.06 -8.69
C GLN A 61 5.13 -3.89 -9.06
N ALA A 62 4.27 -3.46 -8.14
CA ALA A 62 3.35 -2.34 -8.37
C ALA A 62 4.07 -0.99 -8.49
N LEU A 63 5.21 -0.81 -7.81
CA LEU A 63 6.00 0.42 -7.84
C LEU A 63 6.93 0.54 -9.06
N ASN A 64 7.36 -0.58 -9.63
CA ASN A 64 8.31 -0.61 -10.75
C ASN A 64 7.64 -0.74 -12.13
N ARG A 65 6.37 -0.35 -12.25
CA ARG A 65 5.60 -0.41 -13.50
C ARG A 65 5.54 0.91 -14.24
#